data_AF-A0A950M7F2-F1
#
_entry.id   AF-A0A950M7F2-F1
#
_cell.length_a   1.000
_cell.length_b   1.000
_cell.length_c   1.000
_cell.angle_alpha   90.00
_cell.angle_beta   90.00
_cell.angle_gamma   90.00
#
_symmetry.space_group_name_H-M   'P 1'
#
loop_
_entity.id
_entity.type
_entity.pdbx_description
1 polymer ?
#
loop_
_entity_poly.entity_id
_entity_poly.type
_entity_poly.pdbx_seq_one_letter_code
_entity_poly.pdbx_strand_id
1 'polypeptide(L)'
;MSLISASLKGLAVASLLAAGFAIHAAGEGGAPAAAVNPPAGPASPSLDGIPIVGRMARAVTVPSAPNAWGGPRSGNEPTLSDRVVNYDIAATLDPEKHTVDGQEKLTWRNRSDKEVRAVYLHLYLNAFEGNGSTMYNEQNHNGFEFRTNVKIKDGEWGHMDLGKVSQGGSDVKWTYVHPDDGPATDHTVVRFDLPTAVAPGASTTLDIAFHDQLPRVVARSGYFGTFHLIGQWYPKIGVLELPGERGATEVRWNAHEYHAFSEFYADFGNFDVKMTVPKGYTVGATGEEQGAPVEAGDKVTYRYVQGDVHDFAWTADNRTAKPLEGTYTGEGSPTVKVKVLYPPEYEATAAPSLKATIDALAYFSKTLGPYPYKTVTVVVPPYNAAEAGGMEYPTFFTADGFDKVDPNSLDQYMVDFVNIHEFGHGYFYGILASNEFEEPMLDEGMNDYWDYHMLRAADYKIHVIPRPFNKLGLEFDADPFDLERL
;
A
#
# COMPACT_ATOMS: atom_id res chain seq x y z
N MET A 1 9.20 -5.82 -4.27
CA MET A 1 10.40 -5.49 -3.46
C MET A 1 10.91 -6.50 -2.36
N SER A 2 10.21 -7.58 -2.01
CA SER A 2 10.64 -8.57 -0.96
C SER A 2 11.81 -9.51 -1.36
N LEU A 3 12.24 -9.52 -2.62
CA LEU A 3 13.36 -10.36 -3.10
C LEU A 3 14.75 -9.77 -2.80
N ILE A 4 14.88 -8.44 -2.69
CA ILE A 4 16.19 -7.78 -2.52
C ILE A 4 16.57 -7.66 -1.04
N SER A 5 15.62 -7.36 -0.14
CA SER A 5 15.90 -7.19 1.29
C SER A 5 16.22 -8.51 2.03
N ALA A 6 15.65 -9.64 1.59
CA ALA A 6 15.98 -10.97 2.12
C ALA A 6 17.35 -11.49 1.64
N SER A 7 17.78 -11.08 0.44
CA SER A 7 19.06 -11.48 -0.17
C SER A 7 20.27 -10.85 0.51
N LEU A 8 20.18 -9.59 0.94
CA LEU A 8 21.32 -8.82 1.44
C LEU A 8 21.66 -9.06 2.92
N LYS A 9 20.71 -9.47 3.76
CA LYS A 9 20.97 -9.74 5.19
C LYS A 9 21.83 -11.01 5.44
N GLY A 10 22.06 -11.83 4.42
CA GLY A 10 22.87 -13.06 4.49
C GLY A 10 24.30 -12.95 3.93
N LEU A 11 24.67 -11.86 3.25
CA LEU A 11 25.95 -11.77 2.54
C LEU A 11 26.98 -10.89 3.26
N ALA A 12 27.34 -11.26 4.49
CA ALA A 12 28.58 -10.79 5.10
C ALA A 12 29.75 -11.70 4.67
N VAL A 13 30.50 -11.26 3.65
CA VAL A 13 31.91 -11.59 3.37
C VAL A 13 32.24 -13.10 3.29
N ALA A 14 31.84 -13.75 2.19
CA ALA A 14 32.64 -14.74 1.45
C ALA A 14 31.85 -15.19 0.22
N SER A 15 32.56 -15.41 -0.90
CA SER A 15 32.07 -16.03 -2.16
C SER A 15 31.68 -15.08 -3.31
N LEU A 16 32.46 -14.04 -3.55
CA LEU A 16 32.71 -13.57 -4.93
C LEU A 16 33.89 -14.40 -5.47
N LEU A 17 33.60 -15.58 -6.03
CA LEU A 17 34.42 -16.39 -6.96
C LEU A 17 33.94 -17.86 -6.92
N ALA A 18 32.85 -18.16 -7.64
CA ALA A 18 32.58 -19.43 -8.35
C ALA A 18 31.06 -19.65 -8.48
N ALA A 19 30.51 -19.28 -9.63
CA ALA A 19 29.32 -19.96 -10.16
C ALA A 19 29.40 -19.88 -11.69
N GLY A 20 30.17 -20.80 -12.25
CA GLY A 20 30.08 -21.14 -13.65
C GLY A 20 28.77 -21.88 -13.93
N PHE A 21 28.25 -21.67 -15.13
CA PHE A 21 27.20 -22.45 -15.76
C PHE A 21 27.21 -23.94 -15.37
N ALA A 22 26.08 -24.42 -14.86
CA ALA A 22 25.74 -25.83 -14.87
C ALA A 22 24.30 -25.99 -15.37
N ILE A 23 24.17 -26.16 -16.69
CA ILE A 23 22.97 -26.73 -17.32
C ILE A 23 22.85 -28.17 -16.80
N HIS A 24 21.84 -28.45 -16.00
CA HIS A 24 21.45 -29.83 -15.70
C HIS A 24 20.33 -30.23 -16.67
N ALA A 25 20.65 -31.18 -17.55
CA ALA A 25 19.66 -31.90 -18.33
C ALA A 25 18.81 -32.76 -17.38
N ALA A 26 17.55 -32.38 -17.19
CA ALA A 26 16.55 -33.23 -16.55
C ALA A 26 16.01 -34.20 -17.59
N GLY A 27 16.21 -35.50 -17.33
CA GLY A 27 15.64 -36.59 -18.12
C GLY A 27 14.12 -36.61 -18.07
N GLU A 28 13.53 -37.12 -19.15
CA GLU A 28 12.09 -37.34 -19.32
C GLU A 28 11.52 -38.24 -18.20
N GLY A 29 10.91 -37.60 -17.20
CA GLY A 29 10.03 -38.24 -16.22
C GLY A 29 8.62 -37.70 -16.41
N GLY A 30 7.66 -38.58 -16.64
CA GLY A 30 6.29 -38.25 -17.06
C GLY A 30 5.61 -37.17 -16.21
N ALA A 31 4.93 -36.24 -16.91
CA ALA A 31 4.12 -35.20 -16.30
C ALA A 31 3.10 -35.80 -15.31
N PRO A 32 3.01 -35.30 -14.06
CA PRO A 32 1.87 -35.62 -13.22
C PRO A 32 0.63 -34.98 -13.84
N ALA A 33 -0.45 -35.75 -13.96
CA ALA A 33 -1.73 -35.27 -14.44
C ALA A 33 -2.18 -34.07 -13.58
N ALA A 34 -2.50 -32.96 -14.25
CA ALA A 34 -3.10 -31.79 -13.62
C ALA A 34 -4.33 -32.25 -12.81
N ALA A 35 -4.28 -32.06 -11.49
CA ALA A 35 -5.45 -32.24 -10.65
C ALA A 35 -6.48 -31.20 -11.09
N VAL A 36 -7.54 -31.67 -11.74
CA VAL A 36 -8.70 -30.85 -12.07
C VAL A 36 -9.38 -30.55 -10.75
N ASN A 37 -9.21 -29.33 -10.24
CA ASN A 37 -9.98 -28.83 -9.11
C ASN A 37 -11.48 -28.92 -9.46
N PRO A 38 -12.35 -29.32 -8.51
CA PRO A 38 -13.78 -29.25 -8.73
C PRO A 38 -14.19 -27.81 -9.06
N PRO A 39 -15.22 -27.62 -9.90
CA PRO A 39 -15.66 -26.29 -10.28
C PRO A 39 -16.07 -25.50 -9.03
N ALA A 40 -15.63 -24.25 -8.98
CA ALA A 40 -16.07 -23.26 -8.00
C ALA A 40 -17.60 -23.28 -7.88
N GLY A 41 -18.10 -23.20 -6.64
CA GLY A 41 -19.52 -22.92 -6.41
C GLY A 41 -19.88 -21.58 -7.07
N PRO A 42 -21.08 -21.42 -7.65
CA PRO A 42 -21.44 -20.18 -8.30
C PRO A 42 -21.36 -19.03 -7.28
N ALA A 43 -20.58 -18.00 -7.60
CA ALA A 43 -20.66 -16.70 -6.94
C ALA A 43 -22.15 -16.34 -6.84
N SER A 44 -22.67 -16.15 -5.62
CA SER A 44 -24.06 -15.73 -5.48
C SER A 44 -24.20 -14.40 -6.23
N PRO A 45 -24.98 -14.35 -7.33
CA PRO A 45 -25.12 -13.11 -8.07
C PRO A 45 -25.60 -12.03 -7.10
N SER A 46 -24.98 -10.86 -7.18
CA SER A 46 -25.46 -9.64 -6.54
C SER A 46 -26.96 -9.46 -6.80
N LEU A 47 -27.65 -8.76 -5.90
CA LEU A 47 -29.10 -8.51 -6.01
C LEU A 47 -29.50 -7.81 -7.33
N ASP A 48 -28.56 -7.18 -8.02
CA ASP A 48 -28.69 -6.47 -9.28
C ASP A 48 -28.11 -7.23 -10.51
N GLY A 49 -27.50 -8.40 -10.29
CA GLY A 49 -26.92 -9.22 -11.36
C GLY A 49 -25.63 -8.67 -11.95
N ILE A 50 -25.00 -7.66 -11.32
CA ILE A 50 -23.67 -7.18 -11.69
C ILE A 50 -22.63 -8.21 -11.22
N PRO A 51 -21.85 -8.84 -12.12
CA PRO A 51 -20.85 -9.83 -11.71
C PRO A 51 -19.73 -9.18 -10.91
N ILE A 52 -19.06 -10.01 -10.11
CA ILE A 52 -17.78 -9.69 -9.48
C ILE A 52 -16.68 -10.44 -10.23
N VAL A 53 -15.55 -9.78 -10.48
CA VAL A 53 -14.36 -10.45 -11.03
C VAL A 53 -13.90 -11.51 -10.05
N GLY A 54 -13.41 -12.63 -10.58
CA GLY A 54 -12.77 -13.65 -9.76
C GLY A 54 -11.30 -13.81 -10.11
N ARG A 55 -10.65 -14.78 -9.47
CA ARG A 55 -9.18 -14.99 -9.47
C ARG A 55 -8.48 -14.94 -10.84
N MET A 56 -9.19 -15.26 -11.92
CA MET A 56 -8.63 -15.31 -13.27
C MET A 56 -8.64 -13.97 -14.01
N ALA A 57 -9.12 -12.88 -13.39
CA ALA A 57 -9.22 -11.55 -13.99
C ALA A 57 -7.87 -11.00 -14.51
N ARG A 58 -6.76 -11.41 -13.88
CA ARG A 58 -5.37 -11.08 -14.23
C ARG A 58 -4.91 -11.33 -15.67
N ALA A 59 -5.70 -12.05 -16.48
CA ALA A 59 -5.39 -12.34 -17.88
C ALA A 59 -6.21 -11.44 -18.83
N VAL A 60 -5.94 -10.12 -18.82
CA VAL A 60 -6.59 -9.19 -19.74
C VAL A 60 -6.19 -9.54 -21.18
N THR A 61 -7.12 -10.10 -21.94
CA THR A 61 -6.91 -10.52 -23.34
C THR A 61 -7.56 -9.56 -24.34
N VAL A 62 -8.35 -8.60 -23.84
CA VAL A 62 -9.05 -7.59 -24.63
C VAL A 62 -8.45 -6.22 -24.28
N PRO A 63 -7.90 -5.47 -25.25
CA PRO A 63 -7.41 -4.14 -25.00
C PRO A 63 -8.50 -3.22 -24.45
N SER A 64 -8.15 -2.36 -23.48
CA SER A 64 -9.04 -1.30 -23.02
C SER A 64 -9.49 -0.40 -24.17
N ALA A 65 -10.73 0.09 -24.09
CA ALA A 65 -11.26 1.00 -25.10
C ALA A 65 -10.45 2.32 -25.10
N PRO A 66 -10.23 2.98 -26.25
CA PRO A 66 -9.47 4.23 -26.30
C PRO A 66 -10.02 5.36 -25.40
N ASN A 67 -11.30 5.29 -25.04
CA ASN A 67 -12.01 6.24 -24.21
C ASN A 67 -12.32 5.72 -22.80
N ALA A 68 -11.80 4.55 -22.40
CA ALA A 68 -12.04 3.95 -21.08
C ALA A 68 -11.69 4.92 -19.94
N TRP A 69 -10.61 5.69 -20.12
CA TRP A 69 -10.11 6.66 -19.14
C TRP A 69 -10.52 8.11 -19.45
N GLY A 70 -11.68 8.30 -20.10
CA GLY A 70 -12.15 9.62 -20.55
C GLY A 70 -11.54 10.09 -21.89
N GLY A 71 -10.68 9.27 -22.50
CA GLY A 71 -10.05 9.53 -23.80
C GLY A 71 -8.74 10.34 -23.70
N PRO A 72 -8.07 10.59 -24.84
CA PRO A 72 -6.87 11.40 -24.88
C PRO A 72 -7.14 12.81 -24.32
N ARG A 73 -6.37 13.22 -23.32
CA ARG A 73 -6.46 14.57 -22.74
C ARG A 73 -5.84 15.57 -23.70
N SER A 74 -6.52 16.69 -23.92
CA SER A 74 -6.06 17.80 -24.76
C SER A 74 -5.12 18.78 -24.04
N GLY A 75 -5.02 18.66 -22.72
CA GLY A 75 -4.19 19.51 -21.86
C GLY A 75 -4.93 20.73 -21.29
N ASN A 76 -6.21 20.91 -21.62
CA ASN A 76 -7.07 21.95 -21.07
C ASN A 76 -8.01 21.45 -19.97
N GLU A 77 -8.07 20.12 -19.77
CA GLU A 77 -8.90 19.51 -18.75
C GLU A 77 -8.31 19.76 -17.36
N PRO A 78 -9.13 19.91 -16.30
CA PRO A 78 -8.63 20.00 -14.93
C PRO A 78 -7.76 18.78 -14.58
N THR A 79 -6.58 18.99 -14.00
CA THR A 79 -5.67 17.92 -13.55
C THR A 79 -6.15 17.23 -12.26
N LEU A 80 -7.45 16.97 -12.17
CA LEU A 80 -8.10 16.26 -11.08
C LEU A 80 -8.56 14.89 -11.57
N SER A 81 -8.61 13.95 -10.64
CA SER A 81 -9.21 12.63 -10.86
C SER A 81 -10.75 12.72 -10.98
N ASP A 82 -11.41 11.66 -11.44
CA ASP A 82 -12.89 11.59 -11.55
C ASP A 82 -13.60 11.44 -10.17
N ARG A 83 -12.84 11.51 -9.07
CA ARG A 83 -13.27 11.55 -7.65
C ARG A 83 -14.58 10.80 -7.39
N VAL A 84 -14.50 9.49 -7.45
CA VAL A 84 -15.66 8.58 -7.38
C VAL A 84 -16.17 8.45 -5.95
N VAL A 85 -15.26 8.60 -4.99
CA VAL A 85 -15.49 8.30 -3.58
C VAL A 85 -15.05 9.45 -2.66
N ASN A 86 -15.73 9.60 -1.53
CA ASN A 86 -15.33 10.48 -0.43
C ASN A 86 -15.46 9.75 0.90
N TYR A 87 -14.40 9.79 1.69
CA TYR A 87 -14.32 9.22 3.02
C TYR A 87 -14.18 10.34 4.06
N ASP A 88 -15.21 10.53 4.89
CA ASP A 88 -15.10 11.33 6.11
C ASP A 88 -14.96 10.36 7.30
N ILE A 89 -13.78 10.26 7.90
CA ILE A 89 -13.49 9.27 8.94
C ILE A 89 -13.11 9.96 10.26
N ALA A 90 -13.72 9.53 11.36
CA ALA A 90 -13.29 9.87 12.70
C ALA A 90 -12.84 8.59 13.42
N ALA A 91 -11.58 8.55 13.83
CA ALA A 91 -10.95 7.38 14.44
C ALA A 91 -10.33 7.73 15.80
N THR A 92 -10.38 6.80 16.75
CA THR A 92 -9.74 6.93 18.06
C THR A 92 -8.85 5.74 18.34
N LEU A 93 -7.56 5.99 18.59
CA LEU A 93 -6.60 4.96 19.00
C LEU A 93 -6.62 4.79 20.52
N ASP A 94 -6.74 3.53 20.95
CA ASP A 94 -6.37 3.08 22.30
C ASP A 94 -5.00 2.36 22.18
N PRO A 95 -3.89 3.03 22.51
CA PRO A 95 -2.57 2.44 22.33
C PRO A 95 -2.20 1.40 23.39
N GLU A 96 -2.96 1.30 24.49
CA GLU A 96 -2.75 0.25 25.50
C GLU A 96 -3.40 -1.07 25.06
N LYS A 97 -4.55 -0.99 24.38
CA LYS A 97 -5.23 -2.15 23.80
C LYS A 97 -4.83 -2.44 22.35
N HIS A 98 -4.13 -1.49 21.71
CA HIS A 98 -3.81 -1.51 20.28
C HIS A 98 -5.07 -1.62 19.41
N THR A 99 -6.11 -0.85 19.74
CA THR A 99 -7.37 -0.85 18.99
C THR A 99 -7.67 0.52 18.37
N VAL A 100 -8.41 0.54 17.27
CA VAL A 100 -8.94 1.76 16.65
C VAL A 100 -10.45 1.66 16.55
N ASP A 101 -11.16 2.58 17.18
CA ASP A 101 -12.62 2.73 16.99
C ASP A 101 -12.89 3.77 15.90
N GLY A 102 -13.60 3.36 14.85
CA GLY A 102 -13.88 4.16 13.66
C GLY A 102 -15.35 4.50 13.46
N GLN A 103 -15.60 5.71 12.98
CA GLN A 103 -16.86 6.13 12.36
C GLN A 103 -16.55 6.69 10.99
N GLU A 104 -17.05 6.05 9.95
CA GLU A 104 -16.84 6.42 8.57
C GLU A 104 -18.16 6.83 7.92
N LYS A 105 -18.09 7.90 7.14
CA LYS A 105 -19.12 8.27 6.18
C LYS A 105 -18.54 8.16 4.77
N LEU A 106 -18.93 7.09 4.09
CA LEU A 106 -18.56 6.77 2.73
C LEU A 106 -19.59 7.34 1.76
N THR A 107 -19.21 8.31 0.92
CA THR A 107 -20.03 8.75 -0.21
C THR A 107 -19.46 8.18 -1.51
N TRP A 108 -20.26 7.43 -2.25
CA TRP A 108 -19.84 6.78 -3.49
C TRP A 108 -20.79 7.13 -4.64
N ARG A 109 -20.24 7.38 -5.82
CA ARG A 109 -20.97 7.67 -7.06
C ARG A 109 -21.00 6.45 -7.97
N ASN A 110 -22.20 6.01 -8.37
CA ASN A 110 -22.39 5.01 -9.39
C ASN A 110 -22.04 5.58 -10.78
N ARG A 111 -20.86 5.25 -11.30
CA ARG A 111 -20.41 5.70 -12.63
C ARG A 111 -21.05 4.92 -13.79
N SER A 112 -21.74 3.82 -13.50
CA SER A 112 -22.28 2.92 -14.52
C SER A 112 -23.62 3.39 -15.08
N ASP A 113 -24.06 2.70 -16.13
CA ASP A 113 -25.40 2.82 -16.73
C ASP A 113 -26.43 1.85 -16.11
N LYS A 114 -26.05 1.07 -15.09
CA LYS A 114 -26.91 0.12 -14.37
C LYS A 114 -27.31 0.68 -13.01
N GLU A 115 -28.51 0.31 -12.55
CA GLU A 115 -28.90 0.49 -11.15
C GLU A 115 -28.09 -0.47 -10.26
N VAL A 116 -27.53 0.03 -9.16
CA VAL A 116 -26.73 -0.75 -8.21
C VAL A 116 -27.50 -0.94 -6.91
N ARG A 117 -27.64 -2.20 -6.48
CA ARG A 117 -28.37 -2.65 -5.29
C ARG A 117 -27.47 -3.32 -4.26
N ALA A 118 -26.24 -3.66 -4.64
CA ALA A 118 -25.22 -4.12 -3.72
C ALA A 118 -23.86 -3.50 -4.04
N VAL A 119 -23.09 -3.18 -3.00
CA VAL A 119 -21.69 -2.73 -3.10
C VAL A 119 -20.78 -3.70 -2.36
N TYR A 120 -19.51 -3.73 -2.74
CA TYR A 120 -18.51 -4.60 -2.14
C TYR A 120 -17.43 -3.74 -1.49
N LEU A 121 -17.06 -4.07 -0.26
CA LEU A 121 -16.03 -3.38 0.49
C LEU A 121 -14.96 -4.38 0.93
N HIS A 122 -13.72 -3.90 0.98
CA HIS A 122 -12.58 -4.56 1.57
C HIS A 122 -12.53 -4.29 3.07
N LEU A 123 -12.39 -5.36 3.84
CA LEU A 123 -12.09 -5.36 5.28
C LEU A 123 -10.72 -6.00 5.49
N TYR A 124 -9.70 -5.46 4.80
CA TYR A 124 -8.42 -6.11 4.62
C TYR A 124 -7.65 -6.40 5.92
N LEU A 125 -7.91 -5.69 7.01
CA LEU A 125 -7.37 -6.04 8.33
C LEU A 125 -7.79 -7.45 8.81
N ASN A 126 -8.91 -7.99 8.32
CA ASN A 126 -9.34 -9.37 8.61
C ASN A 126 -8.41 -10.44 8.02
N ALA A 127 -7.47 -10.07 7.12
CA ALA A 127 -6.43 -10.99 6.67
C ALA A 127 -5.59 -11.52 7.84
N PHE A 128 -5.56 -10.77 8.95
CA PHE A 128 -4.81 -11.05 10.17
C PHE A 128 -5.68 -11.59 11.31
N GLU A 129 -6.93 -12.01 11.06
CA GLU A 129 -7.83 -12.52 12.11
C GLU A 129 -7.42 -13.92 12.61
N GLY A 130 -6.60 -14.59 11.82
CA GLY A 130 -6.01 -15.88 12.13
C GLY A 130 -5.26 -16.44 10.92
N ASN A 131 -4.90 -17.72 11.01
CA ASN A 131 -4.15 -18.41 9.95
C ASN A 131 -5.01 -18.95 8.79
N GLY A 132 -6.32 -18.64 8.79
CA GLY A 132 -7.30 -19.18 7.86
C GLY A 132 -7.65 -18.27 6.68
N SER A 133 -7.10 -17.06 6.61
CA SER A 133 -7.35 -16.15 5.49
C SER A 133 -6.73 -16.65 4.18
N THR A 134 -7.13 -16.06 3.07
CA THR A 134 -6.56 -16.33 1.74
C THR A 134 -5.04 -16.10 1.75
N MET A 135 -4.58 -14.98 2.29
CA MET A 135 -3.15 -14.67 2.49
C MET A 135 -2.39 -15.80 3.20
N TYR A 136 -2.83 -16.23 4.38
CA TYR A 136 -2.10 -17.25 5.15
C TYR A 136 -2.18 -18.62 4.50
N ASN A 137 -3.28 -18.95 3.83
CA ASN A 137 -3.35 -20.17 3.04
C ASN A 137 -2.33 -20.14 1.90
N GLU A 138 -2.20 -19.05 1.16
CA GLU A 138 -1.19 -18.94 0.10
C GLU A 138 0.23 -19.06 0.63
N GLN A 139 0.54 -18.38 1.73
CA GLN A 139 1.85 -18.45 2.37
C GLN A 139 2.19 -19.89 2.78
N ASN A 140 1.25 -20.59 3.43
CA ASN A 140 1.44 -21.97 3.89
C ASN A 140 1.59 -22.98 2.74
N HIS A 141 0.82 -22.84 1.65
CA HIS A 141 0.85 -23.79 0.53
C HIS A 141 2.10 -23.65 -0.34
N ASN A 142 2.62 -22.43 -0.49
CA ASN A 142 3.76 -22.19 -1.37
C ASN A 142 5.12 -22.53 -0.71
N GLY A 143 5.15 -22.80 0.61
CA GLY A 143 6.37 -23.16 1.32
C GLY A 143 7.44 -22.04 1.35
N PHE A 144 7.01 -20.80 1.09
CA PHE A 144 7.87 -19.63 1.09
C PHE A 144 7.53 -18.70 2.25
N GLU A 145 8.58 -18.29 2.94
CA GLU A 145 8.62 -17.28 3.99
C GLU A 145 8.61 -15.85 3.37
N PHE A 146 7.60 -15.57 2.53
CA PHE A 146 7.46 -14.29 1.84
C PHE A 146 6.66 -13.28 2.68
N ARG A 147 7.11 -12.02 2.71
CA ARG A 147 6.55 -10.86 3.45
C ARG A 147 6.61 -10.89 4.98
N THR A 148 6.56 -12.05 5.67
CA THR A 148 6.75 -12.11 7.14
C THR A 148 7.16 -13.48 7.63
N ASN A 149 8.15 -13.52 8.52
CA ASN A 149 8.57 -14.74 9.26
C ASN A 149 8.32 -14.59 10.77
N VAL A 150 7.61 -13.53 11.15
CA VAL A 150 7.27 -13.27 12.55
C VAL A 150 6.15 -14.21 12.94
N LYS A 151 6.44 -15.10 13.90
CA LYS A 151 5.42 -15.96 14.49
C LYS A 151 4.49 -15.12 15.36
N ILE A 152 3.23 -15.03 14.94
CA ILE A 152 2.15 -14.39 15.70
C ILE A 152 1.71 -15.32 16.82
N LYS A 153 1.66 -14.80 18.05
CA LYS A 153 1.15 -15.53 19.22
C LYS A 153 -0.35 -15.30 19.41
N ASP A 154 -0.95 -16.11 20.26
CA ASP A 154 -2.31 -15.88 20.74
C ASP A 154 -2.40 -14.47 21.36
N GLY A 155 -3.38 -13.68 20.91
CA GLY A 155 -3.56 -12.28 21.32
C GLY A 155 -2.70 -11.25 20.56
N GLU A 156 -1.86 -11.67 19.61
CA GLU A 156 -1.11 -10.77 18.71
C GLU A 156 -1.74 -10.68 17.30
N TRP A 157 -2.87 -11.36 17.07
CA TRP A 157 -3.68 -11.28 15.84
C TRP A 157 -4.53 -10.00 15.79
N GLY A 158 -4.96 -9.61 14.59
CA GLY A 158 -5.74 -8.40 14.35
C GLY A 158 -6.99 -8.67 13.54
N HIS A 159 -7.98 -7.79 13.59
CA HIS A 159 -9.21 -7.94 12.81
C HIS A 159 -9.96 -6.61 12.80
N MET A 160 -10.96 -6.53 11.93
CA MET A 160 -11.93 -5.46 11.82
C MET A 160 -13.33 -6.04 12.02
N ASP A 161 -14.00 -5.57 13.07
CA ASP A 161 -15.41 -5.85 13.32
C ASP A 161 -16.27 -4.71 12.78
N LEU A 162 -17.24 -5.04 11.92
CA LEU A 162 -18.27 -4.10 11.52
C LEU A 162 -19.29 -3.90 12.65
N GLY A 163 -19.49 -2.64 13.03
CA GLY A 163 -20.58 -2.20 13.88
C GLY A 163 -21.86 -1.91 13.09
N LYS A 164 -22.54 -0.81 13.45
CA LYS A 164 -23.73 -0.38 12.73
C LYS A 164 -23.36 0.12 11.32
N VAL A 165 -24.03 -0.41 10.31
CA VAL A 165 -23.96 0.04 8.91
C VAL A 165 -25.35 0.54 8.50
N SER A 166 -25.43 1.74 7.95
CA SER A 166 -26.71 2.30 7.49
C SER A 166 -26.60 3.14 6.23
N GLN A 167 -27.68 3.18 5.45
CA GLN A 167 -27.85 4.01 4.26
C GLN A 167 -29.05 4.92 4.48
N GLY A 168 -28.84 6.24 4.54
CA GLY A 168 -29.92 7.19 4.81
C GLY A 168 -30.69 6.89 6.10
N GLY A 169 -29.99 6.38 7.12
CA GLY A 169 -30.56 5.96 8.41
C GLY A 169 -31.24 4.59 8.44
N SER A 170 -31.34 3.88 7.31
CA SER A 170 -31.85 2.50 7.26
C SER A 170 -30.72 1.49 7.41
N ASP A 171 -30.90 0.46 8.24
CA ASP A 171 -29.88 -0.57 8.45
C ASP A 171 -29.57 -1.33 7.15
N VAL A 172 -28.29 -1.51 6.86
CA VAL A 172 -27.78 -2.23 5.69
C VAL A 172 -27.45 -3.66 6.11
N LYS A 173 -27.97 -4.64 5.36
CA LYS A 173 -27.60 -6.04 5.56
C LYS A 173 -26.29 -6.33 4.85
N TRP A 174 -25.48 -7.22 5.39
CA TRP A 174 -24.22 -7.57 4.80
C TRP A 174 -23.85 -9.04 4.97
N THR A 175 -22.93 -9.53 4.15
CA THR A 175 -22.44 -10.91 4.18
C THR A 175 -21.02 -10.97 3.60
N TYR A 176 -20.13 -11.76 4.22
CA TYR A 176 -18.79 -12.02 3.66
C TYR A 176 -18.87 -12.83 2.37
N VAL A 177 -18.01 -12.50 1.42
CA VAL A 177 -17.94 -13.12 0.10
C VAL A 177 -16.50 -13.41 -0.28
N HIS A 178 -16.29 -14.35 -1.20
CA HIS A 178 -14.96 -14.85 -1.59
C HIS A 178 -14.83 -14.82 -3.12
N PRO A 179 -14.59 -13.65 -3.72
CA PRO A 179 -14.58 -13.50 -5.18
C PRO A 179 -13.51 -14.35 -5.86
N ASP A 180 -12.44 -14.68 -5.13
CA ASP A 180 -11.29 -15.43 -5.64
C ASP A 180 -11.33 -16.91 -5.29
N ASP A 181 -12.49 -17.44 -4.91
CA ASP A 181 -12.65 -18.82 -4.43
C ASP A 181 -11.76 -19.11 -3.21
N GLY A 182 -11.55 -18.12 -2.34
CA GLY A 182 -10.88 -18.31 -1.07
C GLY A 182 -11.67 -19.17 -0.07
N PRO A 183 -11.06 -19.47 1.09
CA PRO A 183 -11.67 -20.28 2.12
C PRO A 183 -12.83 -19.53 2.79
N ALA A 184 -13.84 -20.24 3.29
CA ALA A 184 -14.95 -19.63 4.03
C ALA A 184 -14.55 -18.94 5.35
N THR A 185 -13.28 -19.05 5.73
CA THR A 185 -12.66 -18.41 6.88
C THR A 185 -11.99 -17.08 6.55
N ASP A 186 -12.06 -16.63 5.29
CA ASP A 186 -11.59 -15.31 4.89
C ASP A 186 -12.72 -14.28 4.99
N HIS A 187 -12.54 -13.26 5.82
CA HIS A 187 -13.52 -12.18 5.98
C HIS A 187 -13.03 -10.84 5.42
N THR A 188 -12.17 -10.87 4.40
CA THR A 188 -11.54 -9.66 3.84
C THR A 188 -12.39 -8.93 2.82
N VAL A 189 -13.50 -9.52 2.35
CA VAL A 189 -14.45 -8.88 1.44
C VAL A 189 -15.88 -9.06 1.95
N VAL A 190 -16.63 -7.96 1.98
CA VAL A 190 -18.02 -7.94 2.42
C VAL A 190 -18.93 -7.34 1.34
N ARG A 191 -20.09 -7.96 1.13
CA ARG A 191 -21.16 -7.41 0.29
C ARG A 191 -22.18 -6.71 1.18
N PHE A 192 -22.53 -5.47 0.83
CA PHE A 192 -23.60 -4.69 1.46
C PHE A 192 -24.83 -4.66 0.55
N ASP A 193 -25.97 -5.15 1.05
CA ASP A 193 -27.26 -5.14 0.37
C ASP A 193 -27.96 -3.80 0.67
N LEU A 194 -27.97 -2.90 -0.32
CA LEU A 194 -28.44 -1.53 -0.15
C LEU A 194 -29.97 -1.47 0.03
N PRO A 195 -30.48 -0.84 1.10
CA PRO A 195 -31.91 -0.57 1.28
C PRO A 195 -32.53 0.25 0.14
N THR A 196 -31.76 1.18 -0.43
CA THR A 196 -32.13 2.03 -1.56
C THR A 196 -31.11 1.85 -2.68
N ALA A 197 -31.59 1.50 -3.87
CA ALA A 197 -30.72 1.33 -5.02
C ALA A 197 -30.13 2.67 -5.50
N VAL A 198 -28.92 2.61 -6.05
CA VAL A 198 -28.20 3.77 -6.60
C VAL A 198 -28.40 3.80 -8.10
N ALA A 199 -29.18 4.76 -8.57
CA ALA A 199 -29.43 4.96 -10.01
C ALA A 199 -28.14 5.32 -10.77
N PRO A 200 -28.09 5.12 -12.10
CA PRO A 200 -26.98 5.57 -12.94
C PRO A 200 -26.60 7.03 -12.70
N GLY A 201 -25.32 7.31 -12.47
CA GLY A 201 -24.79 8.63 -12.20
C GLY A 201 -25.13 9.21 -10.82
N ALA A 202 -25.97 8.55 -10.03
CA ALA A 202 -26.34 9.00 -8.68
C ALA A 202 -25.28 8.62 -7.64
N SER A 203 -25.36 9.25 -6.46
CA SER A 203 -24.51 8.92 -5.32
C SER A 203 -25.32 8.40 -4.16
N THR A 204 -24.69 7.59 -3.32
CA THR A 204 -25.20 7.16 -2.02
C THR A 204 -24.21 7.49 -0.92
N THR A 205 -24.70 7.56 0.31
CA THR A 205 -23.88 7.64 1.51
C THR A 205 -24.15 6.44 2.40
N LEU A 206 -23.08 5.84 2.91
CA LEU A 206 -23.08 4.80 3.92
C LEU A 206 -22.43 5.35 5.19
N ASP A 207 -23.12 5.24 6.32
CA ASP A 207 -22.57 5.50 7.65
C ASP A 207 -22.15 4.14 8.23
N ILE A 208 -20.86 3.97 8.52
CA ILE A 208 -20.22 2.71 8.88
C ILE A 208 -19.46 2.89 10.19
N ALA A 209 -19.87 2.19 11.24
CA ALA A 209 -19.08 2.04 12.46
C ALA A 209 -18.21 0.78 12.33
N PHE A 210 -16.96 0.85 12.78
CA PHE A 210 -16.07 -0.31 12.82
C PHE A 210 -15.13 -0.26 14.03
N HIS A 211 -14.61 -1.42 14.42
CA HIS A 211 -13.63 -1.59 15.47
C HIS A 211 -12.47 -2.44 14.96
N ASP A 212 -11.27 -1.91 15.04
CA ASP A 212 -10.05 -2.61 14.68
C ASP A 212 -9.31 -3.08 15.93
N GLN A 213 -8.94 -4.35 15.95
CA GLN A 213 -7.82 -4.84 16.74
C GLN A 213 -6.58 -4.86 15.83
N LEU A 214 -5.55 -4.07 16.16
CA LEU A 214 -4.33 -4.05 15.37
C LEU A 214 -3.49 -5.29 15.70
N PRO A 215 -2.96 -6.00 14.70
CA PRO A 215 -2.06 -7.12 14.94
C PRO A 215 -0.71 -6.61 15.45
N ARG A 216 0.09 -7.50 16.02
CA ARG A 216 1.55 -7.28 16.07
C ARG A 216 2.04 -6.98 14.66
N VAL A 217 2.93 -5.99 14.45
CA VAL A 217 3.42 -5.70 13.08
C VAL A 217 3.92 -6.98 12.40
N VAL A 218 3.23 -7.34 11.34
CA VAL A 218 3.48 -8.46 10.42
C VAL A 218 2.95 -8.04 9.06
N ALA A 219 3.77 -8.14 8.01
CA ALA A 219 3.37 -7.73 6.67
C ALA A 219 2.67 -6.34 6.64
N ARG A 220 3.38 -5.32 7.10
CA ARG A 220 3.04 -3.88 7.11
C ARG A 220 2.26 -3.37 8.32
N SER A 221 0.98 -3.69 8.43
CA SER A 221 0.10 -3.06 9.43
C SER A 221 0.32 -3.65 10.83
N GLY A 222 0.11 -2.86 11.88
CA GLY A 222 0.10 -3.33 13.26
C GLY A 222 0.89 -2.48 14.25
N TYR A 223 1.23 -3.08 15.39
CA TYR A 223 1.91 -2.38 16.49
C TYR A 223 3.19 -3.06 16.98
N PHE A 224 4.08 -2.25 17.55
CA PHE A 224 5.18 -2.70 18.40
C PHE A 224 5.47 -1.66 19.49
N GLY A 225 5.32 -2.05 20.75
CA GLY A 225 5.44 -1.11 21.86
C GLY A 225 4.42 0.03 21.70
N THR A 226 4.91 1.26 21.59
CA THR A 226 4.08 2.46 21.42
C THR A 226 3.84 2.85 19.97
N PHE A 227 4.50 2.20 19.02
CA PHE A 227 4.38 2.47 17.60
C PHE A 227 3.22 1.68 16.99
N HIS A 228 2.45 2.37 16.16
CA HIS A 228 1.37 1.82 15.36
C HIS A 228 1.54 2.29 13.90
N LEU A 229 1.58 1.36 12.96
CA LEU A 229 1.29 1.61 11.55
C LEU A 229 -0.12 1.10 11.27
N ILE A 230 -1.01 1.99 10.87
CA ILE A 230 -2.44 1.76 10.75
C ILE A 230 -2.77 1.90 9.27
N GLY A 231 -2.59 0.78 8.55
CA GLY A 231 -2.86 0.63 7.13
C GLY A 231 -3.94 -0.42 6.89
N GLN A 232 -4.66 -0.31 5.77
CA GLN A 232 -5.78 -1.20 5.41
C GLN A 232 -6.82 -1.38 6.54
N TRP A 233 -7.09 -0.29 7.25
CA TRP A 233 -7.75 -0.24 8.56
C TRP A 233 -9.17 0.32 8.50
N TYR A 234 -9.72 0.57 7.32
CA TYR A 234 -11.09 1.07 7.18
C TYR A 234 -11.83 0.29 6.09
N PRO A 235 -13.16 0.15 6.18
CA PRO A 235 -13.96 -0.42 5.11
C PRO A 235 -13.80 0.36 3.79
N LYS A 236 -13.03 -0.19 2.85
CA LYS A 236 -12.70 0.49 1.59
C LYS A 236 -13.55 -0.07 0.45
N ILE A 237 -14.25 0.77 -0.31
CA ILE A 237 -15.08 0.27 -1.42
C ILE A 237 -14.22 -0.31 -2.55
N GLY A 238 -14.65 -1.44 -3.11
CA GLY A 238 -14.07 -2.00 -4.33
C GLY A 238 -14.39 -1.14 -5.55
N VAL A 239 -13.79 -1.46 -6.69
CA VAL A 239 -13.95 -0.67 -7.93
C VAL A 239 -15.08 -1.23 -8.77
N LEU A 240 -15.99 -0.36 -9.24
CA LEU A 240 -16.98 -0.75 -10.24
C LEU A 240 -16.43 -0.46 -11.65
N GLU A 241 -15.89 -1.49 -12.29
CA GLU A 241 -15.32 -1.38 -13.63
C GLU A 241 -16.41 -1.27 -14.69
N LEU A 242 -16.24 -0.33 -15.61
CA LEU A 242 -17.14 -0.06 -16.71
C LEU A 242 -16.73 -0.80 -17.98
N PRO A 243 -17.66 -1.06 -18.93
CA PRO A 243 -17.31 -1.61 -20.24
C PRO A 243 -16.21 -0.79 -20.92
N GLY A 244 -15.12 -1.45 -21.30
CA GLY A 244 -13.94 -0.84 -21.90
C GLY A 244 -12.80 -0.55 -20.93
N GLU A 245 -13.03 -0.53 -19.62
CA GLU A 245 -11.98 -0.44 -18.60
C GLU A 245 -11.36 -1.82 -18.38
N ARG A 246 -10.03 -1.95 -18.51
CA ARG A 246 -9.28 -3.17 -18.19
C ARG A 246 -9.84 -4.45 -18.82
N GLY A 247 -10.25 -4.34 -20.08
CA GLY A 247 -10.85 -5.45 -20.84
C GLY A 247 -12.22 -5.90 -20.36
N ALA A 248 -12.89 -5.17 -19.46
CA ALA A 248 -14.26 -5.43 -19.06
C ALA A 248 -15.20 -5.28 -20.26
N THR A 249 -16.04 -6.28 -20.53
CA THR A 249 -17.05 -6.23 -21.61
C THR A 249 -18.43 -5.84 -21.09
N GLU A 250 -18.62 -5.86 -19.79
CA GLU A 250 -19.82 -5.40 -19.08
C GLU A 250 -19.43 -4.78 -17.75
N VAL A 251 -20.36 -4.03 -17.12
CA VAL A 251 -20.19 -3.52 -15.76
C VAL A 251 -19.92 -4.68 -14.80
N ARG A 252 -18.85 -4.60 -14.01
CA ARG A 252 -18.45 -5.63 -13.05
C ARG A 252 -17.74 -5.03 -11.83
N TRP A 253 -17.89 -5.66 -10.68
CA TRP A 253 -17.14 -5.29 -9.48
C TRP A 253 -15.75 -5.90 -9.47
N ASN A 254 -14.76 -5.14 -9.03
CA ASN A 254 -13.42 -5.57 -8.70
C ASN A 254 -13.21 -5.41 -7.20
N ALA A 255 -13.23 -6.51 -6.47
CA ALA A 255 -13.08 -6.51 -5.01
C ALA A 255 -12.41 -7.82 -4.55
N HIS A 256 -11.16 -8.01 -4.94
CA HIS A 256 -10.37 -9.18 -4.58
C HIS A 256 -10.16 -9.33 -3.07
N GLU A 257 -9.99 -10.58 -2.63
CA GLU A 257 -9.59 -10.93 -1.26
C GLU A 257 -8.20 -10.37 -0.93
N TYR A 258 -7.76 -10.40 0.33
CA TYR A 258 -6.39 -10.02 0.65
C TYR A 258 -5.44 -11.19 0.35
N HIS A 259 -4.56 -11.00 -0.63
CA HIS A 259 -3.61 -12.01 -1.08
C HIS A 259 -2.17 -11.69 -0.64
N ALA A 260 -1.33 -12.73 -0.55
CA ALA A 260 0.02 -12.60 0.00
C ALA A 260 1.04 -11.94 -0.95
N PHE A 261 0.70 -11.76 -2.23
CA PHE A 261 1.62 -11.30 -3.28
C PHE A 261 1.06 -10.19 -4.16
N SER A 262 0.00 -9.52 -3.70
CA SER A 262 -0.61 -8.38 -4.39
C SER A 262 -0.69 -7.17 -3.48
N GLU A 263 -0.94 -6.03 -4.10
CA GLU A 263 -1.33 -4.78 -3.46
C GLU A 263 -2.76 -4.40 -3.85
N PHE A 264 -3.07 -3.12 -3.73
CA PHE A 264 -4.44 -2.63 -3.65
C PHE A 264 -4.90 -1.97 -4.94
N TYR A 265 -6.19 -2.05 -5.20
CA TYR A 265 -6.84 -1.35 -6.31
C TYR A 265 -8.09 -0.66 -5.79
N ALA A 266 -8.19 0.66 -6.01
CA ALA A 266 -9.29 1.47 -5.52
C ALA A 266 -9.53 2.68 -6.43
N ASP A 267 -10.76 3.19 -6.44
CA ASP A 267 -11.08 4.43 -7.15
C ASP A 267 -10.47 5.65 -6.42
N PHE A 268 -10.08 6.66 -7.19
CA PHE A 268 -9.68 7.95 -6.63
C PHE A 268 -10.84 8.62 -5.89
N GLY A 269 -10.49 9.25 -4.77
CA GLY A 269 -11.44 9.98 -3.93
C GLY A 269 -10.82 11.11 -3.14
N ASN A 270 -11.59 11.58 -2.15
CA ASN A 270 -11.11 12.49 -1.13
C ASN A 270 -11.23 11.85 0.26
N PHE A 271 -10.29 12.18 1.12
CA PHE A 271 -10.20 11.75 2.50
C PHE A 271 -10.19 12.98 3.40
N ASP A 272 -11.09 13.03 4.38
CA ASP A 272 -11.06 13.94 5.54
C ASP A 272 -11.08 13.10 6.81
N VAL A 273 -9.88 12.90 7.36
CA VAL A 273 -9.67 11.94 8.45
C VAL A 273 -9.26 12.66 9.71
N LYS A 274 -10.00 12.40 10.79
CA LYS A 274 -9.73 12.90 12.14
C LYS A 274 -9.24 11.75 13.01
N MET A 275 -7.98 11.82 13.45
CA MET A 275 -7.35 10.80 14.28
C MET A 275 -7.17 11.33 15.69
N THR A 276 -7.82 10.70 16.65
CA THR A 276 -7.71 11.04 18.07
C THR A 276 -6.76 10.07 18.75
N VAL A 277 -5.69 10.60 19.35
CA VAL A 277 -4.65 9.85 20.05
C VAL A 277 -4.41 10.44 21.44
N PRO A 278 -3.76 9.72 22.38
CA PRO A 278 -3.34 10.33 23.63
C PRO A 278 -2.31 11.45 23.45
N LYS A 279 -2.26 12.38 24.40
CA LYS A 279 -1.22 13.41 24.44
C LYS A 279 0.18 12.80 24.43
N GLY A 280 1.09 13.43 23.68
CA GLY A 280 2.46 12.96 23.51
C GLY A 280 2.68 12.04 22.31
N TYR A 281 1.62 11.57 21.64
CA TYR A 281 1.74 10.86 20.37
C TYR A 281 1.94 11.83 19.20
N THR A 282 2.92 11.53 18.36
CA THR A 282 3.13 12.15 17.05
C THR A 282 2.37 11.35 16.00
N VAL A 283 1.65 12.04 15.11
CA VAL A 283 0.91 11.42 14.00
C VAL A 283 1.52 11.84 12.66
N GLY A 284 1.74 10.86 11.79
CA GLY A 284 1.98 11.06 10.36
C GLY A 284 0.93 10.32 9.57
N ALA A 285 0.48 10.87 8.44
CA ALA A 285 -0.55 10.25 7.63
C ALA A 285 -0.42 10.61 6.16
N THR A 286 -1.15 9.89 5.33
CA THR A 286 -1.56 10.36 4.00
C THR A 286 -2.23 11.73 4.14
N GLY A 287 -1.85 12.66 3.28
CA GLY A 287 -2.48 13.96 3.18
C GLY A 287 -1.82 15.09 3.95
N GLU A 288 -2.42 16.28 3.81
CA GLU A 288 -1.96 17.50 4.46
C GLU A 288 -2.66 17.66 5.82
N GLU A 289 -1.86 17.84 6.89
CA GLU A 289 -2.35 18.20 8.21
C GLU A 289 -3.06 19.57 8.18
N GLN A 290 -4.30 19.61 8.64
CA GLN A 290 -5.18 20.78 8.56
C GLN A 290 -5.28 21.50 9.91
N GLY A 291 -4.68 22.68 9.98
CA GLY A 291 -4.73 23.53 11.18
C GLY A 291 -3.92 22.96 12.34
N ALA A 292 -4.10 23.53 13.53
CA ALA A 292 -3.46 23.02 14.74
C ALA A 292 -4.26 21.83 15.29
N PRO A 293 -3.61 20.79 15.84
CA PRO A 293 -4.28 19.69 16.53
C PRO A 293 -5.16 20.20 17.68
N VAL A 294 -6.32 19.56 17.86
CA VAL A 294 -7.31 19.97 18.87
C VAL A 294 -7.08 19.14 20.13
N GLU A 295 -6.71 19.79 21.22
CA GLU A 295 -6.58 19.13 22.52
C GLU A 295 -7.91 19.07 23.29
N ALA A 296 -8.22 17.91 23.87
CA ALA A 296 -9.36 17.72 24.76
C ALA A 296 -8.99 16.76 25.88
N GLY A 297 -8.78 17.29 27.09
CA GLY A 297 -8.33 16.49 28.23
C GLY A 297 -6.93 15.91 28.02
N ASP A 298 -6.84 14.58 28.05
CA ASP A 298 -5.64 13.76 27.82
C ASP A 298 -5.49 13.31 26.36
N LYS A 299 -6.38 13.76 25.46
CA LYS A 299 -6.37 13.41 24.04
C LYS A 299 -6.05 14.61 23.14
N VAL A 300 -5.56 14.30 21.94
CA VAL A 300 -5.29 15.23 20.85
C VAL A 300 -5.91 14.66 19.57
N THR A 301 -6.63 15.49 18.83
CA THR A 301 -7.20 15.13 17.53
C THR A 301 -6.45 15.85 16.41
N TYR A 302 -5.83 15.08 15.52
CA TYR A 302 -5.24 15.56 14.27
C TYR A 302 -6.25 15.42 13.14
N ARG A 303 -6.24 16.36 12.18
CA ARG A 303 -7.08 16.28 10.98
C ARG A 303 -6.19 16.31 9.74
N TYR A 304 -6.29 15.30 8.90
CA TYR A 304 -5.57 15.21 7.64
C TYR A 304 -6.57 15.17 6.49
N VAL A 305 -6.27 15.93 5.43
CA VAL A 305 -7.11 15.99 4.23
C VAL A 305 -6.26 15.73 3.00
N GLN A 306 -6.74 14.85 2.12
CA GLN A 306 -6.13 14.60 0.82
C GLN A 306 -7.21 14.35 -0.22
N GLY A 307 -7.09 15.00 -1.38
CA GLY A 307 -7.90 14.70 -2.55
C GLY A 307 -7.07 14.01 -3.61
N ASP A 308 -7.75 13.39 -4.57
CA ASP A 308 -7.13 12.73 -5.73
C ASP A 308 -6.17 11.61 -5.33
N VAL A 309 -6.49 10.87 -4.26
CA VAL A 309 -5.78 9.65 -3.85
C VAL A 309 -6.79 8.52 -3.65
N HIS A 310 -6.32 7.27 -3.62
CA HIS A 310 -7.18 6.08 -3.54
C HIS A 310 -6.95 5.24 -2.27
N ASP A 311 -5.98 5.62 -1.43
CA ASP A 311 -5.73 4.97 -0.14
C ASP A 311 -5.29 5.95 0.95
N PHE A 312 -5.42 5.53 2.21
CA PHE A 312 -5.12 6.33 3.39
C PHE A 312 -4.55 5.45 4.52
N ALA A 313 -3.32 5.76 4.93
CA ALA A 313 -2.69 5.18 6.11
C ALA A 313 -2.16 6.26 7.05
N TRP A 314 -1.91 5.86 8.28
CA TRP A 314 -1.31 6.74 9.28
C TRP A 314 -0.51 5.97 10.32
N THR A 315 0.34 6.70 11.02
CA THR A 315 1.13 6.19 12.15
C THR A 315 0.89 7.03 13.39
N ALA A 316 1.08 6.39 14.54
CA ALA A 316 1.10 7.05 15.82
C ALA A 316 2.21 6.45 16.68
N ASP A 317 3.03 7.28 17.30
CA ASP A 317 4.01 6.84 18.28
C ASP A 317 4.35 7.99 19.26
N ASN A 318 4.56 7.65 20.52
CA ASN A 318 5.00 8.61 21.55
C ASN A 318 6.52 8.67 21.70
N ARG A 319 7.26 7.80 20.98
CA ARG A 319 8.72 7.81 20.95
C ARG A 319 9.29 8.59 19.78
N THR A 320 8.49 9.05 18.82
CA THR A 320 8.98 9.80 17.65
C THR A 320 9.88 10.95 18.09
N ALA A 321 11.10 10.98 17.56
CA ALA A 321 12.02 12.09 17.75
C ALA A 321 11.45 13.34 17.08
N LYS A 322 12.10 14.50 17.29
CA LYS A 322 11.70 15.72 16.58
C LYS A 322 11.76 15.47 15.07
N PRO A 323 10.64 15.55 14.32
CA PRO A 323 10.64 15.27 12.89
C PRO A 323 11.66 16.13 12.14
N LEU A 324 12.30 15.54 11.14
CA LEU A 324 13.07 16.32 10.16
C LEU A 324 12.13 16.80 9.07
N GLU A 325 12.27 18.07 8.72
CA GLU A 325 11.42 18.72 7.72
C GLU A 325 12.28 19.36 6.63
N GLY A 326 11.81 19.26 5.41
CA GLY A 326 12.39 19.91 4.25
C GLY A 326 11.30 20.37 3.29
N THR A 327 11.71 21.07 2.24
CA THR A 327 10.79 21.55 1.22
C THR A 327 11.38 21.35 -0.16
N TYR A 328 10.55 20.94 -1.11
CA TYR A 328 10.86 20.98 -2.53
C TYR A 328 10.03 22.07 -3.22
N THR A 329 10.63 22.72 -4.21
CA THR A 329 9.94 23.61 -5.15
C THR A 329 10.51 23.39 -6.53
N GLY A 330 9.66 23.02 -7.48
CA GLY A 330 10.01 22.73 -8.86
C GLY A 330 8.98 23.30 -9.82
N GLU A 331 9.30 23.28 -11.11
CA GLU A 331 8.39 23.76 -12.15
C GLU A 331 7.13 22.88 -12.22
N GLY A 332 5.94 23.51 -12.21
CA GLY A 332 4.65 22.83 -12.30
C GLY A 332 4.14 22.22 -10.98
N SER A 333 5.02 21.87 -10.04
CA SER A 333 4.64 21.32 -8.73
C SER A 333 4.32 22.44 -7.74
N PRO A 334 3.38 22.26 -6.79
CA PRO A 334 3.30 23.15 -5.64
C PRO A 334 4.56 23.04 -4.78
N THR A 335 4.75 23.97 -3.84
CA THR A 335 5.76 23.75 -2.79
C THR A 335 5.36 22.53 -1.98
N VAL A 336 6.23 21.52 -1.98
CA VAL A 336 6.00 20.25 -1.29
C VAL A 336 6.73 20.27 0.04
N LYS A 337 6.01 20.04 1.14
CA LYS A 337 6.61 19.82 2.47
C LYS A 337 6.97 18.34 2.59
N VAL A 338 8.20 18.04 3.00
CA VAL A 338 8.64 16.67 3.26
C VAL A 338 8.90 16.54 4.75
N LYS A 339 8.29 15.55 5.40
CA LYS A 339 8.45 15.28 6.83
C LYS A 339 8.95 13.85 7.01
N VAL A 340 10.01 13.66 7.79
CA VAL A 340 10.52 12.33 8.18
C VAL A 340 10.24 12.12 9.66
N LEU A 341 9.41 11.12 9.96
CA LEU A 341 9.14 10.63 11.30
C LEU A 341 10.05 9.45 11.59
N TYR A 342 10.77 9.51 12.70
CA TYR A 342 11.74 8.48 13.06
C TYR A 342 11.85 8.33 14.58
N PRO A 343 12.16 7.14 15.08
CA PRO A 343 12.45 6.92 16.49
C PRO A 343 13.92 7.28 16.81
N PRO A 344 14.25 7.64 18.06
CA PRO A 344 15.58 8.12 18.44
C PRO A 344 16.72 7.16 18.08
N GLU A 345 16.50 5.85 18.13
CA GLU A 345 17.48 4.83 17.77
C GLU A 345 17.90 4.86 16.30
N TYR A 346 17.10 5.45 15.41
CA TYR A 346 17.35 5.54 13.97
C TYR A 346 17.55 6.99 13.50
N GLU A 347 18.07 7.86 14.36
CA GLU A 347 18.43 9.24 14.01
C GLU A 347 19.40 9.30 12.82
N ALA A 348 20.29 8.32 12.67
CA ALA A 348 21.24 8.23 11.56
C ALA A 348 20.55 8.08 10.19
N THR A 349 19.34 7.51 10.14
CA THR A 349 18.55 7.33 8.91
C THR A 349 17.82 8.61 8.48
N ALA A 350 17.44 9.47 9.42
CA ALA A 350 16.48 10.54 9.15
C ALA A 350 16.94 11.56 8.08
N ALA A 351 18.19 12.01 8.16
CA ALA A 351 18.73 12.99 7.20
C ALA A 351 18.99 12.37 5.80
N PRO A 352 19.57 11.17 5.69
CA PRO A 352 19.59 10.41 4.44
C PRO A 352 18.21 10.23 3.80
N SER A 353 17.20 9.78 4.55
CA SER A 353 15.83 9.63 4.02
C SER A 353 15.27 10.94 3.49
N LEU A 354 15.36 12.03 4.26
CA LEU A 354 14.88 13.34 3.81
C LEU A 354 15.55 13.77 2.49
N LYS A 355 16.87 13.56 2.39
CA LYS A 355 17.63 13.90 1.18
C LYS A 355 17.20 13.04 -0.01
N ALA A 356 17.16 11.72 0.15
CA ALA A 356 16.77 10.79 -0.91
C ALA A 356 15.37 11.10 -1.43
N THR A 357 14.40 11.36 -0.55
CA THR A 357 13.04 11.73 -0.94
C THR A 357 12.99 13.05 -1.71
N ILE A 358 13.71 14.10 -1.27
CA ILE A 358 13.75 15.38 -2.00
C ILE A 358 14.41 15.22 -3.37
N ASP A 359 15.48 14.44 -3.45
CA ASP A 359 16.17 14.16 -4.72
C ASP A 359 15.27 13.35 -5.67
N ALA A 360 14.53 12.36 -5.17
CA ALA A 360 13.57 11.57 -5.94
C ALA A 360 12.41 12.43 -6.43
N LEU A 361 11.88 13.29 -5.56
CA LEU A 361 10.85 14.27 -5.91
C LEU A 361 11.33 15.21 -7.02
N ALA A 362 12.57 15.70 -6.93
CA ALA A 362 13.17 16.54 -7.97
C ALA A 362 13.35 15.80 -9.31
N TYR A 363 13.85 14.57 -9.25
CA TYR A 363 14.12 13.76 -10.44
C TYR A 363 12.82 13.33 -11.13
N PHE A 364 11.90 12.68 -10.42
CA PHE A 364 10.62 12.23 -10.99
C PHE A 364 9.74 13.38 -11.44
N SER A 365 9.71 14.53 -10.73
CA SER A 365 8.96 15.69 -11.20
C SER A 365 9.44 16.18 -12.58
N LYS A 366 10.75 16.07 -12.82
CA LYS A 366 11.38 16.49 -14.09
C LYS A 366 11.19 15.45 -15.20
N THR A 367 11.19 14.16 -14.88
CA THR A 367 11.20 13.07 -15.88
C THR A 367 9.83 12.49 -16.17
N LEU A 368 8.96 12.40 -15.16
CA LEU A 368 7.62 11.80 -15.24
C LEU A 368 6.51 12.86 -15.29
N GLY A 369 6.79 14.06 -14.80
CA GLY A 369 5.87 15.19 -14.77
C GLY A 369 5.67 15.73 -13.37
N PRO A 370 5.13 16.95 -13.20
CA PRO A 370 5.08 17.61 -11.90
C PRO A 370 4.33 16.83 -10.83
N TYR A 371 4.93 16.69 -9.65
CA TYR A 371 4.28 16.13 -8.47
C TYR A 371 3.06 17.00 -8.06
N PRO A 372 1.83 16.45 -8.00
CA PRO A 372 0.63 17.26 -7.85
C PRO A 372 0.29 17.60 -6.39
N TYR A 373 0.89 16.93 -5.41
CA TYR A 373 0.54 17.05 -4.00
C TYR A 373 1.47 18.00 -3.24
N LYS A 374 1.02 18.50 -2.08
CA LYS A 374 1.74 19.49 -1.26
C LYS A 374 2.58 18.89 -0.14
N THR A 375 2.54 17.58 0.04
CA THR A 375 3.14 16.92 1.19
C THR A 375 3.66 15.53 0.83
N VAL A 376 4.71 15.13 1.53
CA VAL A 376 5.21 13.75 1.59
C VAL A 376 5.60 13.46 3.04
N THR A 377 5.05 12.40 3.61
CA THR A 377 5.40 11.90 4.94
C THR A 377 6.19 10.60 4.80
N VAL A 378 7.40 10.57 5.34
CA VAL A 378 8.24 9.37 5.43
C VAL A 378 8.21 8.88 6.86
N VAL A 379 8.03 7.58 7.08
CA VAL A 379 8.09 6.97 8.41
C VAL A 379 9.17 5.90 8.46
N VAL A 380 10.11 6.04 9.39
CA VAL A 380 11.07 5.00 9.74
C VAL A 380 10.50 4.21 10.93
N PRO A 381 10.11 2.93 10.78
CA PRO A 381 9.62 2.12 11.89
C PRO A 381 10.71 1.87 12.94
N PRO A 382 10.35 1.67 14.22
CA PRO A 382 11.31 1.35 15.28
C PRO A 382 11.84 -0.07 15.21
N TYR A 383 12.84 -0.33 16.05
CA TYR A 383 13.35 -1.68 16.26
C TYR A 383 12.20 -2.66 16.56
N ASN A 384 12.28 -3.87 15.99
CA ASN A 384 11.21 -4.88 15.97
C ASN A 384 9.93 -4.51 15.20
N ALA A 385 9.85 -3.36 14.55
CA ALA A 385 8.76 -3.03 13.63
C ALA A 385 9.22 -2.98 12.15
N ALA A 386 10.34 -3.63 11.80
CA ALA A 386 10.88 -3.61 10.43
C ALA A 386 9.91 -4.14 9.37
N GLU A 387 9.00 -5.04 9.77
CA GLU A 387 7.89 -5.55 8.93
C GLU A 387 6.90 -4.45 8.51
N ALA A 388 6.95 -3.26 9.13
CA ALA A 388 6.20 -2.07 8.74
C ALA A 388 6.92 -1.21 7.69
N GLY A 389 8.18 -1.51 7.35
CA GLY A 389 8.97 -0.77 6.36
C GLY A 389 8.64 -1.20 4.93
N GLY A 390 8.94 -0.33 3.96
CA GLY A 390 8.74 -0.59 2.54
C GLY A 390 7.26 -0.72 2.16
N MET A 391 6.51 0.38 2.36
CA MET A 391 5.08 0.43 2.04
C MET A 391 4.66 1.82 1.54
N GLU A 392 3.92 1.83 0.44
CA GLU A 392 3.81 2.93 -0.52
C GLU A 392 2.42 3.62 -0.58
N TYR A 393 1.92 4.16 0.53
CA TYR A 393 0.65 4.90 0.46
C TYR A 393 0.77 6.24 -0.29
N PRO A 394 -0.32 6.77 -0.88
CA PRO A 394 -0.28 8.09 -1.50
C PRO A 394 0.17 9.15 -0.50
N THR A 395 1.20 9.93 -0.85
CA THR A 395 1.81 11.00 -0.02
C THR A 395 2.40 10.55 1.32
N PHE A 396 2.44 9.25 1.60
CA PHE A 396 2.89 8.67 2.86
C PHE A 396 3.56 7.33 2.59
N PHE A 397 4.81 7.13 3.02
CA PHE A 397 5.41 5.81 2.88
C PHE A 397 6.31 5.48 4.06
N THR A 398 6.62 4.20 4.21
CA THR A 398 7.53 3.70 5.24
C THR A 398 8.88 3.28 4.66
N ALA A 399 9.95 3.59 5.36
CA ALA A 399 11.32 3.31 4.96
C ALA A 399 12.02 2.36 5.93
N ASP A 400 13.23 1.93 5.60
CA ASP A 400 14.07 1.12 6.51
C ASP A 400 14.80 1.98 7.55
N GLY A 401 15.01 1.41 8.75
CA GLY A 401 15.72 2.06 9.86
C GLY A 401 17.07 1.41 10.17
N PHE A 402 18.11 2.24 10.31
CA PHE A 402 19.48 1.83 10.64
C PHE A 402 20.01 2.67 11.80
N ASP A 403 20.66 2.03 12.77
CA ASP A 403 21.28 2.71 13.92
C ASP A 403 22.55 3.48 13.53
N LYS A 404 23.14 3.12 12.39
CA LYS A 404 24.29 3.79 11.79
C LYS A 404 24.19 3.80 10.27
N VAL A 405 24.43 4.96 9.67
CA VAL A 405 24.53 5.13 8.22
C VAL A 405 25.85 5.81 7.91
N ASP A 406 26.87 5.04 7.56
CA ASP A 406 28.16 5.57 7.12
C ASP A 406 28.06 6.04 5.65
N PRO A 407 28.63 7.20 5.26
CA PRO A 407 28.66 7.61 3.87
C PRO A 407 29.30 6.54 2.97
N ASN A 408 28.80 6.36 1.75
CA ASN A 408 29.35 5.39 0.79
C ASN A 408 29.35 3.96 1.34
N SER A 409 28.32 3.57 2.09
CA SER A 409 28.12 2.20 2.60
C SER A 409 26.92 1.53 1.94
N LEU A 410 26.80 0.21 2.14
CA LEU A 410 25.61 -0.54 1.77
C LEU A 410 24.37 -0.04 2.53
N ASP A 411 24.50 0.34 3.80
CA ASP A 411 23.37 0.88 4.58
C ASP A 411 22.89 2.21 3.99
N GLN A 412 23.79 3.11 3.57
CA GLN A 412 23.43 4.35 2.88
C GLN A 412 22.72 4.06 1.56
N TYR A 413 23.23 3.10 0.77
CA TYR A 413 22.56 2.65 -0.46
C TYR A 413 21.16 2.12 -0.17
N MET A 414 20.98 1.30 0.87
CA MET A 414 19.67 0.74 1.20
C MET A 414 18.67 1.82 1.63
N VAL A 415 19.10 2.78 2.46
CA VAL A 415 18.25 3.92 2.83
C VAL A 415 17.85 4.72 1.60
N ASP A 416 18.80 5.05 0.73
CA ASP A 416 18.51 5.82 -0.48
C ASP A 416 17.59 5.06 -1.42
N PHE A 417 17.90 3.80 -1.74
CA PHE A 417 17.12 2.96 -2.65
C PHE A 417 15.67 2.80 -2.17
N VAL A 418 15.45 2.43 -0.91
CA VAL A 418 14.09 2.28 -0.38
C VAL A 418 13.35 3.61 -0.41
N ASN A 419 13.95 4.73 0.01
CA ASN A 419 13.26 6.02 -0.05
C ASN A 419 12.93 6.48 -1.48
N ILE A 420 13.76 6.13 -2.47
CA ILE A 420 13.50 6.42 -3.88
C ILE A 420 12.36 5.54 -4.40
N HIS A 421 12.41 4.23 -4.16
CA HIS A 421 11.41 3.25 -4.59
C HIS A 421 10.03 3.58 -4.01
N GLU A 422 9.95 3.74 -2.69
CA GLU A 422 8.69 4.00 -1.99
C GLU A 422 8.08 5.35 -2.40
N PHE A 423 8.91 6.34 -2.72
CA PHE A 423 8.43 7.59 -3.30
C PHE A 423 7.95 7.42 -4.74
N GLY A 424 8.64 6.60 -5.54
CA GLY A 424 8.34 6.35 -6.95
C GLY A 424 6.99 5.67 -7.17
N HIS A 425 6.59 4.77 -6.27
CA HIS A 425 5.23 4.24 -6.21
C HIS A 425 4.17 5.35 -6.12
N GLY A 426 4.50 6.51 -5.55
CA GLY A 426 3.63 7.69 -5.57
C GLY A 426 3.22 8.14 -7.00
N TYR A 427 4.02 7.83 -8.02
CA TYR A 427 3.68 8.05 -9.43
C TYR A 427 2.94 6.86 -10.05
N PHE A 428 3.42 5.64 -9.86
CA PHE A 428 2.91 4.46 -10.56
C PHE A 428 1.67 3.87 -9.87
N TYR A 429 1.79 3.44 -8.61
CA TYR A 429 0.64 3.10 -7.77
C TYR A 429 -0.23 4.32 -7.44
N GLY A 430 0.34 5.46 -7.05
CA GLY A 430 -0.40 6.61 -6.55
C GLY A 430 -1.15 7.40 -7.63
N ILE A 431 -0.42 8.01 -8.58
CA ILE A 431 -0.98 8.94 -9.59
C ILE A 431 -1.57 8.20 -10.79
N LEU A 432 -0.92 7.14 -11.29
CA LEU A 432 -1.46 6.35 -12.39
C LEU A 432 -2.52 5.36 -11.92
N ALA A 433 -2.40 4.85 -10.68
CA ALA A 433 -3.37 3.94 -10.06
C ALA A 433 -3.70 2.73 -10.94
N SER A 434 -2.67 2.06 -11.43
CA SER A 434 -2.84 0.74 -12.06
C SER A 434 -3.48 -0.24 -11.08
N ASN A 435 -4.19 -1.23 -11.60
CA ASN A 435 -4.66 -2.34 -10.77
C ASN A 435 -3.47 -3.23 -10.44
N GLU A 436 -2.77 -2.91 -9.37
CA GLU A 436 -1.58 -3.63 -8.94
C GLU A 436 -1.88 -5.07 -8.51
N PHE A 437 -3.12 -5.35 -8.10
CA PHE A 437 -3.53 -6.72 -7.78
C PHE A 437 -3.39 -7.65 -8.98
N GLU A 438 -3.87 -7.20 -10.14
CA GLU A 438 -3.91 -8.00 -11.36
C GLU A 438 -2.71 -7.76 -12.28
N GLU A 439 -2.12 -6.57 -12.20
CA GLU A 439 -1.07 -6.08 -13.10
C GLU A 439 0.14 -5.49 -12.31
N PRO A 440 0.72 -6.22 -11.33
CA PRO A 440 1.72 -5.67 -10.40
C PRO A 440 2.98 -5.15 -11.09
N MET A 441 3.33 -5.69 -12.26
CA MET A 441 4.47 -5.22 -13.05
C MET A 441 4.34 -3.74 -13.47
N LEU A 442 3.12 -3.23 -13.65
CA LEU A 442 2.90 -1.82 -13.98
C LEU A 442 3.29 -0.89 -12.85
N ASP A 443 3.30 -1.36 -11.61
CA ASP A 443 3.80 -0.58 -10.50
C ASP A 443 5.24 -0.97 -10.18
N GLU A 444 5.45 -2.09 -9.48
CA GLU A 444 6.76 -2.61 -9.06
C GLU A 444 7.82 -2.61 -10.19
N GLY A 445 7.47 -3.08 -11.40
CA GLY A 445 8.41 -3.16 -12.51
C GLY A 445 8.74 -1.82 -13.15
N MET A 446 7.77 -0.90 -13.26
CA MET A 446 8.04 0.46 -13.74
C MET A 446 8.80 1.25 -12.68
N ASN A 447 8.44 1.10 -11.42
CA ASN A 447 9.05 1.77 -10.30
C ASN A 447 10.54 1.43 -10.18
N ASP A 448 10.85 0.14 -10.13
CA ASP A 448 12.23 -0.38 -10.03
C ASP A 448 13.10 0.10 -11.21
N TYR A 449 12.55 0.10 -12.42
CA TYR A 449 13.23 0.67 -13.59
C TYR A 449 13.63 2.15 -13.37
N TRP A 450 12.75 2.94 -12.77
CA TRP A 450 12.99 4.37 -12.54
C TRP A 450 13.97 4.65 -11.39
N ASP A 451 14.01 3.78 -10.38
CA ASP A 451 15.01 3.86 -9.30
C ASP A 451 16.42 3.79 -9.84
N TYR A 452 16.71 2.75 -10.61
CA TYR A 452 18.03 2.55 -11.19
C TYR A 452 18.37 3.62 -12.22
N HIS A 453 17.38 4.15 -12.94
CA HIS A 453 17.58 5.30 -13.82
C HIS A 453 17.94 6.58 -13.05
N MET A 454 17.31 6.84 -11.90
CA MET A 454 17.65 7.96 -11.03
C MET A 454 19.07 7.81 -10.48
N LEU A 455 19.38 6.65 -9.89
CA LEU A 455 20.68 6.37 -9.30
C LEU A 455 21.80 6.52 -10.34
N ARG A 456 21.58 6.02 -11.56
CA ARG A 456 22.49 6.20 -12.68
C ARG A 456 22.64 7.67 -13.10
N ALA A 457 21.54 8.43 -13.16
CA ALA A 457 21.58 9.86 -13.48
C ALA A 457 22.35 10.69 -12.43
N ALA A 458 22.39 10.21 -11.18
CA ALA A 458 23.18 10.77 -10.09
C ALA A 458 24.64 10.28 -10.04
N ASP A 459 25.06 9.43 -10.99
CA ASP A 459 26.35 8.72 -10.97
C ASP A 459 26.62 7.98 -9.63
N TYR A 460 25.55 7.43 -9.04
CA TYR A 460 25.61 6.75 -7.76
C TYR A 460 26.43 5.46 -7.88
N LYS A 461 27.28 5.17 -6.88
CA LYS A 461 28.11 3.96 -6.83
C LYS A 461 27.82 3.16 -5.57
N ILE A 462 27.64 1.85 -5.74
CA ILE A 462 27.56 0.91 -4.62
C ILE A 462 28.98 0.45 -4.31
N HIS A 463 29.39 0.71 -3.07
CA HIS A 463 30.66 0.23 -2.53
C HIS A 463 30.42 -1.13 -1.86
N VAL A 464 30.58 -2.21 -2.62
CA VAL A 464 30.21 -3.58 -2.19
C VAL A 464 31.18 -4.12 -1.14
N ILE A 465 32.44 -3.67 -1.17
CA ILE A 465 33.47 -4.13 -0.23
C ILE A 465 33.52 -3.20 1.00
N PRO A 466 33.41 -3.73 2.23
CA PRO A 466 33.54 -2.93 3.44
C PRO A 466 34.91 -2.24 3.54
N ARG A 467 34.92 -0.97 3.99
CA ARG A 467 36.11 -0.10 4.11
C ARG A 467 37.38 -0.73 4.71
N PRO A 468 37.34 -1.67 5.68
CA PRO A 468 38.57 -2.32 6.17
C PRO A 468 39.37 -3.04 5.08
N PHE A 469 38.71 -3.56 4.04
CA PHE A 469 39.34 -4.29 2.94
C PHE A 469 39.82 -3.35 1.81
N ASN A 470 39.27 -2.13 1.70
CA ASN A 470 39.81 -1.10 0.81
C ASN A 470 41.26 -0.73 1.18
N LYS A 471 41.62 -0.84 2.47
CA LYS A 471 43.01 -0.67 2.94
C LYS A 471 43.99 -1.71 2.39
N LEU A 472 43.47 -2.81 1.82
CA LEU A 472 44.25 -3.84 1.13
C LEU A 472 44.27 -3.63 -0.40
N GLY A 473 43.73 -2.51 -0.91
CA GLY A 473 43.70 -2.18 -2.34
C GLY A 473 42.60 -2.90 -3.13
N LEU A 474 41.62 -3.49 -2.45
CA LEU A 474 40.45 -4.11 -3.07
C LEU A 474 39.29 -3.11 -3.02
N GLU A 475 39.05 -2.42 -4.14
CA GLU A 475 37.86 -1.58 -4.34
C GLU A 475 36.98 -2.24 -5.40
N PHE A 476 35.73 -2.52 -5.06
CA PHE A 476 34.72 -2.96 -6.01
C PHE A 476 33.55 -1.99 -5.90
N ASP A 477 33.55 -1.07 -6.85
CA ASP A 477 32.45 -0.14 -7.06
C ASP A 477 31.61 -0.69 -8.20
N ALA A 478 30.31 -0.72 -7.98
CA ALA A 478 29.36 -1.17 -8.98
C ALA A 478 28.33 -0.07 -9.25
N ASP A 479 27.95 0.04 -10.52
CA ASP A 479 26.81 0.85 -10.92
C ASP A 479 25.53 0.07 -10.58
N PRO A 480 24.59 0.62 -9.79
CA PRO A 480 23.34 -0.04 -9.45
C PRO A 480 22.59 -0.59 -10.68
N PHE A 481 22.53 0.20 -11.76
CA PHE A 481 21.83 -0.18 -12.97
C PHE A 481 22.53 -1.33 -13.71
N ASP A 482 23.87 -1.39 -13.65
CA ASP A 482 24.61 -2.52 -14.24
C ASP A 482 24.46 -3.79 -13.38
N LEU A 483 24.34 -3.67 -12.05
CA LEU A 483 24.08 -4.83 -11.18
C LEU A 483 22.72 -5.45 -11.42
N GLU A 484 21.66 -4.65 -11.55
CA GLU A 484 20.30 -5.16 -11.80
C GLU A 484 20.17 -5.89 -13.15
N ARG A 485 21.02 -5.56 -14.12
CA ARG A 485 21.01 -6.18 -15.45
C ARG A 485 21.71 -7.54 -15.52
N LEU A 486 22.51 -7.91 -14.51
CA LEU A 486 23.28 -9.15 -14.47
C LEU A 486 22.45 -10.29 -13.89
#